data_AF-A0A974D3Z5-F1
#
_entry.id   AF-A0A974D3Z5-F1
#
_cell.length_a   1.000
_cell.length_b   1.000
_cell.length_c   1.000
_cell.angle_alpha   90.00
_cell.angle_beta   90.00
_cell.angle_gamma   90.00
#
_symmetry.space_group_name_H-M   'P 1'
#
loop_
_entity.id
_entity.type
_entity.pdbx_description
1 polymer ?
#
loop_
_entity_poly.entity_id
_entity_poly.type
_entity_poly.pdbx_seq_one_letter_code
_entity_poly.pdbx_strand_id
1 'polypeptide(L)'
;MTVLFLVQQVKETIHKASITGHTQKGIIYAIHFGFPHLICRTNFNRIVVVKVTMQRGILLFLCILALGRTAVIYKRCQVTRALNDKLLYDKRLTYLGDYFPKDYKMIVRYEEVLRCQNITSLINQGITVEELRYLWGIVNEDILIKIKEVLPDRHPSFGYITELLKIFKELLLDTITHQTEIIQDIMERLRKPDDTGPRKSVRPKALLDNCFRVLYALYEEECNLCNPSSRLMAL
;
A
#
# COMPACT_ATOMS: atom_id res chain seq x y z
N MET A 1 23.30 9.56 7.18
CA MET A 1 24.41 9.26 8.12
C MET A 1 23.94 8.95 9.55
N THR A 2 22.64 9.04 9.86
CA THR A 2 22.10 8.94 11.24
C THR A 2 21.61 7.54 11.62
N VAL A 3 21.21 6.71 10.65
CA VAL A 3 20.63 5.38 10.92
C VAL A 3 21.71 4.33 11.20
N LEU A 4 22.85 4.36 10.48
CA LEU A 4 23.95 3.41 10.74
C LEU A 4 24.60 3.61 12.12
N PHE A 5 24.70 4.85 12.60
CA PHE A 5 25.30 5.16 13.90
C PHE A 5 24.46 4.60 15.06
N LEU A 6 23.13 4.57 14.90
CA LEU A 6 22.19 4.00 15.87
C LEU A 6 22.21 2.45 15.86
N VAL A 7 22.37 1.83 14.70
CA VAL A 7 22.51 0.36 14.61
C VAL A 7 23.81 -0.13 15.29
N GLN A 8 24.90 0.64 15.18
CA GLN A 8 26.18 0.32 15.81
C GLN A 8 26.09 0.36 17.36
N GLN A 9 25.44 1.39 17.91
CA GLN A 9 25.22 1.55 19.36
C GLN A 9 24.34 0.44 19.97
N VAL A 10 23.35 -0.06 19.21
CA VAL A 10 22.49 -1.17 19.66
C VAL A 10 23.26 -2.50 19.72
N LYS A 11 24.20 -2.73 18.78
CA LYS A 11 25.02 -3.95 18.76
C LYS A 11 25.95 -4.05 19.98
N GLU A 12 26.49 -2.93 20.44
CA GLU A 12 27.33 -2.87 21.66
C GLU A 12 26.52 -3.07 22.96
N THR A 13 25.25 -2.69 22.96
CA THR A 13 24.38 -2.85 24.14
C THR A 13 23.90 -4.30 24.30
N ILE A 14 23.67 -5.01 23.19
CA ILE A 14 23.25 -6.43 23.20
C ILE A 14 24.40 -7.35 23.68
N HIS A 15 25.66 -7.02 23.40
CA HIS A 15 26.80 -7.85 23.79
C HIS A 15 27.05 -7.88 25.32
N LYS A 16 26.40 -7.00 26.10
CA LYS A 16 26.46 -6.95 27.57
C LYS A 16 25.30 -7.67 28.27
N ALA A 17 24.29 -8.15 27.54
CA ALA A 17 23.21 -8.95 28.12
C ALA A 17 23.66 -10.41 28.27
N SER A 18 24.31 -10.72 29.39
CA SER A 18 24.63 -12.10 29.78
C SER A 18 23.33 -12.87 30.04
N ILE A 19 23.01 -13.82 29.16
CA ILE A 19 21.90 -14.76 29.33
C ILE A 19 22.38 -15.87 30.25
N THR A 20 21.92 -15.86 31.51
CA THR A 20 21.96 -17.05 32.37
C THR A 20 20.64 -17.78 32.22
N GLY A 21 20.61 -18.78 31.32
CA GLY A 21 19.46 -19.64 31.09
C GLY A 21 19.80 -21.08 31.39
N HIS A 22 19.18 -21.66 32.42
CA HIS A 22 19.08 -23.11 32.59
C HIS A 22 17.80 -23.58 31.90
N THR A 23 17.93 -24.54 31.00
CA THR A 23 16.85 -25.16 30.22
C THR A 23 16.06 -26.17 31.05
N GLN A 24 14.73 -26.14 30.96
CA GLN A 24 13.92 -27.38 30.90
C GLN A 24 12.48 -27.14 30.41
N LYS A 25 12.20 -27.80 29.27
CA LYS A 25 10.94 -28.32 28.70
C LYS A 25 9.60 -27.60 28.96
N GLY A 26 8.99 -27.17 27.84
CA GLY A 26 7.56 -27.28 27.54
C GLY A 26 6.62 -26.40 28.34
N ILE A 27 6.44 -25.15 27.96
CA ILE A 27 5.40 -24.27 28.51
C ILE A 27 4.71 -23.51 27.36
N ILE A 28 3.38 -23.60 27.30
CA ILE A 28 2.53 -22.81 26.41
C ILE A 28 2.44 -21.40 27.00
N TYR A 29 2.74 -20.38 26.20
CA TYR A 29 2.68 -18.98 26.62
C TYR A 29 1.25 -18.45 26.48
N ALA A 30 0.62 -18.09 27.61
CA ALA A 30 -0.59 -17.27 27.63
C ALA A 30 -0.20 -15.85 28.06
N ILE A 31 -0.33 -14.88 27.14
CA ILE A 31 -0.09 -13.46 27.40
C ILE A 31 -1.38 -12.88 27.97
N HIS A 32 -1.43 -12.70 29.30
CA HIS A 32 -2.55 -12.06 29.97
C HIS A 32 -2.32 -10.54 30.03
N PHE A 33 -3.04 -9.77 29.20
CA PHE A 33 -3.16 -8.32 29.38
C PHE A 33 -4.16 -8.05 30.50
N GLY A 34 -3.76 -7.26 31.50
CA GLY A 34 -4.59 -6.94 32.65
C GLY A 34 -5.77 -6.05 32.28
N PHE A 35 -6.98 -6.60 32.34
CA PHE A 35 -8.22 -5.87 32.64
C PHE A 35 -8.92 -6.58 33.82
N PRO A 36 -9.55 -5.86 34.76
CA PRO A 36 -10.22 -6.48 35.89
C PRO A 36 -11.61 -6.97 35.49
N HIS A 37 -12.01 -8.10 36.08
CA HIS A 37 -13.27 -8.82 35.93
C HIS A 37 -13.36 -9.79 34.73
N LEU A 38 -12.91 -11.02 34.95
CA LEU A 38 -13.79 -12.20 34.94
C LEU A 38 -13.07 -13.35 35.65
N ILE A 39 -13.58 -13.78 36.81
CA ILE A 39 -13.10 -14.95 37.54
C ILE A 39 -13.80 -16.16 36.92
N CYS A 40 -13.06 -16.97 36.17
CA CYS A 40 -13.42 -18.37 35.93
C CYS A 40 -12.38 -19.25 36.61
N ARG A 41 -12.85 -20.03 37.57
CA ARG A 41 -12.07 -20.87 38.47
C ARG A 41 -11.86 -22.23 37.80
N THR A 42 -10.63 -22.57 37.44
CA THR A 42 -10.22 -23.97 37.24
C THR A 42 -8.87 -24.22 37.91
N ASN A 43 -8.89 -25.19 38.81
CA ASN A 43 -7.76 -25.72 39.60
C ASN A 43 -6.54 -26.02 38.73
N PHE A 44 -5.40 -25.34 38.95
CA PHE A 44 -4.06 -25.90 38.71
C PHE A 44 -3.04 -25.18 39.60
N ASN A 45 -2.30 -25.97 40.38
CA ASN A 45 -1.31 -25.50 41.33
C ASN A 45 -0.05 -24.98 40.63
N ARG A 46 0.44 -23.81 41.10
CA ARG A 46 1.62 -23.02 40.69
C ARG A 46 1.44 -22.08 39.50
N ILE A 47 1.14 -20.82 39.83
CA ILE A 47 1.38 -19.66 38.96
C ILE A 47 2.79 -19.15 39.25
N VAL A 48 3.69 -19.24 38.27
CA VAL A 48 4.96 -18.49 38.30
C VAL A 48 4.65 -17.11 37.74
N VAL A 49 4.53 -16.11 38.63
CA VAL A 49 4.41 -14.71 38.23
C VAL A 49 5.78 -14.23 37.79
N VAL A 50 6.05 -14.23 36.47
CA VAL A 50 7.20 -13.53 35.91
C VAL A 50 6.87 -12.04 35.92
N LYS A 51 7.33 -11.35 36.98
CA LYS A 51 7.30 -9.89 37.04
C LYS A 51 8.35 -9.35 36.06
N VAL A 52 7.96 -9.17 34.80
CA VAL A 52 8.79 -8.48 33.81
C VAL A 52 8.84 -7.02 34.22
N THR A 53 9.91 -6.60 34.90
CA THR A 53 10.25 -5.19 35.07
C THR A 53 10.62 -4.65 33.69
N MET A 54 9.63 -4.06 33.02
CA MET A 54 9.78 -3.41 31.72
C MET A 54 10.87 -2.34 31.83
N GLN A 55 12.10 -2.68 31.46
CA GLN A 55 13.21 -1.73 31.41
C GLN A 55 12.77 -0.56 30.51
N ARG A 56 12.96 0.67 31.00
CA ARG A 56 12.65 1.91 30.25
C ARG A 56 13.14 1.86 28.79
N GLY A 57 14.26 1.18 28.53
CA GLY A 57 14.82 0.96 27.20
C GLY A 57 13.92 0.16 26.24
N ILE A 58 13.21 -0.88 26.71
CA ILE A 58 12.29 -1.67 25.87
C ILE A 58 11.06 -0.82 25.50
N LEU A 59 10.51 -0.07 26.45
CA LEU A 59 9.40 0.83 26.20
C LEU A 59 9.79 1.95 25.22
N LEU A 60 10.95 2.57 25.41
CA LEU A 60 11.50 3.57 24.49
C LEU A 60 11.68 3.00 23.07
N PHE A 61 12.21 1.77 22.96
CA PHE A 61 12.39 1.11 21.67
C PHE A 61 11.05 0.83 20.96
N LEU A 62 10.05 0.29 21.68
CA LEU A 62 8.71 0.06 21.12
C LEU A 62 8.04 1.37 20.69
N CYS A 63 8.19 2.45 21.46
CA CYS A 63 7.69 3.77 21.09
C CYS A 63 8.34 4.29 19.80
N ILE A 64 9.66 4.14 19.65
CA ILE A 64 10.37 4.57 18.43
C ILE A 64 9.87 3.77 17.21
N LEU A 65 9.68 2.46 17.34
CA LEU A 65 9.14 1.64 16.25
C LEU A 65 7.72 2.04 15.87
N ALA A 66 6.85 2.27 16.84
CA ALA A 66 5.48 2.72 16.60
C ALA A 66 5.42 4.11 15.93
N LEU A 67 6.26 5.05 16.39
CA LEU A 67 6.39 6.38 15.79
C LEU A 67 6.92 6.32 14.35
N GLY A 68 7.89 5.44 14.08
CA GLY A 68 8.40 5.21 12.73
C GLY A 68 7.32 4.68 11.78
N ARG A 69 6.53 3.69 12.23
CA ARG A 69 5.43 3.12 11.43
C ARG A 69 4.34 4.15 11.14
N THR A 70 3.94 4.92 12.15
CA THR A 70 2.91 5.96 11.99
C THR A 70 3.36 7.08 11.07
N ALA A 71 4.64 7.48 11.11
CA ALA A 71 5.18 8.48 10.18
C ALA A 71 5.15 8.00 8.71
N VAL A 72 5.49 6.73 8.45
CA VAL A 72 5.42 6.14 7.10
C VAL A 72 3.99 6.11 6.58
N ILE A 73 3.04 5.65 7.39
CA ILE A 73 1.61 5.63 7.02
C ILE A 73 1.10 7.05 6.76
N TYR A 74 1.45 8.01 7.62
CA TYR A 74 1.04 9.41 7.47
C TYR A 74 1.51 9.99 6.13
N LYS A 75 2.80 9.81 5.78
CA LYS A 75 3.35 10.28 4.50
C LYS A 75 2.65 9.62 3.31
N ARG A 76 2.48 8.30 3.34
CA ARG A 76 1.74 7.56 2.30
C ARG A 76 0.33 8.11 2.11
N CYS A 77 -0.41 8.29 3.20
CA CYS A 77 -1.76 8.81 3.13
C CYS A 77 -1.83 10.27 2.64
N GLN A 78 -0.81 11.08 2.89
CA GLN A 78 -0.72 12.42 2.30
C GLN A 78 -0.63 12.36 0.78
N VAL A 79 0.25 11.51 0.24
CA VAL A 79 0.42 11.30 -1.22
C VAL A 79 -0.85 10.70 -1.83
N THR A 80 -1.44 9.68 -1.19
CA THR A 80 -2.70 9.05 -1.62
C THR A 80 -3.85 10.04 -1.65
N ARG A 81 -3.95 10.98 -0.69
CA ARG A 81 -4.97 12.03 -0.72
C ARG A 81 -4.74 13.02 -1.87
N ALA A 82 -3.50 13.43 -2.11
CA ALA A 82 -3.18 14.26 -3.26
C ALA A 82 -3.57 13.58 -4.58
N LEU A 83 -3.37 12.26 -4.68
CA LEU A 83 -3.82 11.47 -5.82
C LEU A 83 -5.35 11.43 -5.92
N ASN A 84 -6.04 11.16 -4.81
CA ASN A 84 -7.51 11.13 -4.75
C ASN A 84 -8.13 12.43 -5.28
N ASP A 85 -7.59 13.58 -4.87
CA ASP A 85 -8.09 14.90 -5.28
C ASP A 85 -7.92 15.14 -6.78
N LYS A 86 -6.84 14.62 -7.37
CA LYS A 86 -6.62 14.68 -8.82
C LYS A 86 -7.51 13.72 -9.58
N LEU A 87 -7.86 12.57 -8.99
CA LEU A 87 -8.71 11.54 -9.60
C LEU A 87 -10.21 11.73 -9.32
N LEU A 88 -10.64 12.90 -8.83
CA LEU A 88 -12.08 13.21 -8.71
C LEU A 88 -12.79 13.08 -10.06
N TYR A 89 -14.10 12.78 -10.01
CA TYR A 89 -14.89 12.46 -11.20
C TYR A 89 -14.79 13.54 -12.28
N ASP A 90 -14.98 14.81 -11.91
CA ASP A 90 -14.96 15.94 -12.84
C ASP A 90 -13.62 16.07 -13.55
N LYS A 91 -12.51 15.87 -12.83
CA LYS A 91 -11.16 15.91 -13.41
C LYS A 91 -10.96 14.79 -14.42
N ARG A 92 -11.37 13.56 -14.08
CA ARG A 92 -11.30 12.41 -15.02
C ARG A 92 -12.19 12.62 -16.24
N LEU A 93 -13.39 13.16 -16.06
CA LEU A 93 -14.32 13.44 -17.15
C LEU A 93 -13.76 14.51 -18.08
N THR A 94 -13.34 15.66 -17.55
CA THR A 94 -12.81 16.75 -18.37
C THR A 94 -11.52 16.36 -19.08
N TYR A 95 -10.51 15.89 -18.34
CA TYR A 95 -9.20 15.69 -18.94
C TYR A 95 -9.12 14.44 -19.81
N LEU A 96 -9.82 13.35 -19.50
CA LEU A 96 -9.71 12.09 -20.25
C LEU A 96 -10.99 11.68 -21.00
N GLY A 97 -12.05 12.47 -20.87
CA GLY A 97 -13.28 12.36 -21.64
C GLY A 97 -13.41 13.52 -22.61
N ASP A 98 -13.70 14.72 -22.11
CA ASP A 98 -14.11 15.88 -22.92
C ASP A 98 -13.00 16.37 -23.86
N TYR A 99 -11.74 16.32 -23.42
CA TYR A 99 -10.59 16.72 -24.24
C TYR A 99 -10.13 15.65 -25.23
N PHE A 100 -10.72 14.45 -25.21
CA PHE A 100 -10.41 13.40 -26.16
C PHE A 100 -11.51 13.27 -27.21
N PRO A 101 -11.18 12.83 -28.45
CA PRO A 101 -12.20 12.49 -29.43
C PRO A 101 -13.17 11.41 -28.88
N LYS A 102 -14.46 11.52 -29.21
CA LYS A 102 -15.54 10.68 -28.64
C LYS A 102 -15.31 9.16 -28.75
N ASP A 103 -14.68 8.74 -29.85
CA ASP A 103 -14.40 7.33 -30.14
C ASP A 103 -12.92 6.97 -29.99
N TYR A 104 -12.12 7.87 -29.41
CA TYR A 104 -10.73 7.59 -29.12
C TYR A 104 -10.60 6.44 -28.11
N LYS A 105 -9.78 5.46 -28.46
CA LYS A 105 -9.44 4.32 -27.61
C LYS A 105 -7.96 4.03 -27.77
N MET A 106 -7.34 3.66 -26.65
CA MET A 106 -5.98 3.18 -26.62
C MET A 106 -5.98 1.66 -26.67
N ILE A 107 -4.95 1.10 -27.30
CA ILE A 107 -4.68 -0.33 -27.25
C ILE A 107 -3.78 -0.58 -26.05
N VAL A 108 -4.27 -1.40 -25.14
CA VAL A 108 -3.57 -1.80 -23.90
C VAL A 108 -3.57 -3.33 -23.80
N ARG A 109 -2.65 -3.89 -23.03
CA ARG A 109 -2.64 -5.31 -22.69
C ARG A 109 -3.79 -5.65 -21.75
N TYR A 110 -4.14 -6.93 -21.69
CA TYR A 110 -5.20 -7.39 -20.80
C TYR A 110 -4.86 -7.10 -19.33
N GLU A 111 -3.61 -7.33 -18.94
CA GLU A 111 -3.05 -7.18 -17.59
C GLU A 111 -3.00 -5.72 -17.13
N GLU A 112 -2.96 -4.76 -18.06
CA GLU A 112 -2.96 -3.32 -17.75
C GLU A 112 -4.34 -2.81 -17.32
N VAL A 113 -5.40 -3.60 -17.55
CA VAL A 113 -6.77 -3.25 -17.15
C VAL A 113 -7.07 -3.81 -15.77
N LEU A 114 -6.51 -3.18 -14.73
CA LEU A 114 -6.65 -3.60 -13.34
C LEU A 114 -7.95 -3.11 -12.70
N ARG A 115 -8.91 -3.99 -12.44
CA ARG A 115 -10.21 -3.69 -11.81
C ARG A 115 -10.30 -4.23 -10.38
N CYS A 116 -11.30 -3.80 -9.61
CA CYS A 116 -11.56 -4.32 -8.27
C CYS A 116 -11.77 -5.85 -8.23
N GLN A 117 -12.32 -6.44 -9.31
CA GLN A 117 -12.45 -7.89 -9.41
C GLN A 117 -11.07 -8.59 -9.45
N ASN A 118 -10.09 -8.00 -10.16
CA ASN A 118 -8.73 -8.52 -10.19
C ASN A 118 -8.10 -8.47 -8.80
N ILE A 119 -8.28 -7.35 -8.09
CA ILE A 119 -7.80 -7.18 -6.71
C ILE A 119 -8.41 -8.24 -5.79
N THR A 120 -9.73 -8.41 -5.82
CA THR A 120 -10.43 -9.42 -5.01
C THR A 120 -9.92 -10.83 -5.31
N SER A 121 -9.72 -11.15 -6.59
CA SER A 121 -9.18 -12.45 -7.01
C SER A 121 -7.77 -12.69 -6.47
N LEU A 122 -6.90 -11.68 -6.47
CA LEU A 122 -5.52 -11.81 -5.98
C LEU A 122 -5.47 -11.91 -4.44
N ILE A 123 -6.34 -11.18 -3.73
CA ILE A 123 -6.50 -11.33 -2.28
C ILE A 123 -6.88 -12.78 -1.94
N ASN A 124 -7.80 -13.38 -2.68
CA ASN A 124 -8.21 -14.78 -2.49
C ASN A 124 -7.09 -15.79 -2.79
N GLN A 125 -6.05 -15.38 -3.53
CA GLN A 125 -4.85 -16.18 -3.80
C GLN A 125 -3.75 -15.96 -2.74
N GLY A 126 -4.02 -15.20 -1.68
CA GLY A 126 -3.09 -14.96 -0.58
C GLY A 126 -2.12 -13.80 -0.82
N ILE A 127 -2.35 -12.96 -1.84
CA ILE A 127 -1.53 -11.78 -2.09
C ILE A 127 -1.80 -10.70 -1.04
N THR A 128 -0.73 -10.09 -0.52
CA THR A 128 -0.84 -9.05 0.51
C THR A 128 -1.34 -7.73 -0.07
N VAL A 129 -2.03 -6.92 0.75
CA VAL A 129 -2.47 -5.56 0.34
C VAL A 129 -1.29 -4.69 -0.10
N GLU A 130 -0.13 -4.84 0.54
CA GLU A 130 1.07 -4.08 0.19
C GLU A 130 1.55 -4.43 -1.22
N GLU A 131 1.62 -5.71 -1.58
CA GLU A 131 1.96 -6.15 -2.94
C GLU A 131 0.95 -5.66 -3.98
N LEU A 132 -0.35 -5.64 -3.64
CA LEU A 132 -1.38 -5.13 -4.52
C LEU A 132 -1.27 -3.62 -4.74
N ARG A 133 -0.89 -2.86 -3.70
CA ARG A 133 -0.59 -1.42 -3.80
C ARG A 133 0.58 -1.17 -4.73
N TYR A 134 1.64 -1.98 -4.63
CA TYR A 134 2.79 -1.90 -5.52
C TYR A 134 2.40 -2.22 -6.97
N LEU A 135 1.71 -3.34 -7.21
CA LEU A 135 1.24 -3.74 -8.55
C LEU A 135 0.34 -2.67 -9.16
N TRP A 136 -0.65 -2.18 -8.40
CA TRP A 136 -1.55 -1.12 -8.85
C TRP A 136 -0.79 0.17 -9.16
N GLY A 137 0.21 0.53 -8.35
CA GLY A 137 1.05 1.70 -8.59
C GLY A 137 1.80 1.62 -9.91
N ILE A 138 2.52 0.53 -10.14
CA ILE A 138 3.31 0.32 -11.37
C ILE A 138 2.41 0.30 -12.61
N VAL A 139 1.33 -0.49 -12.59
CA VAL A 139 0.42 -0.60 -13.73
C VAL A 139 -0.15 0.76 -14.12
N ASN A 140 -0.52 1.59 -13.13
CA ASN A 140 -1.11 2.90 -13.42
C ASN A 140 -0.06 3.95 -13.80
N GLU A 141 1.18 3.88 -13.29
CA GLU A 141 2.28 4.70 -13.79
C GLU A 141 2.52 4.42 -15.27
N ASP A 142 2.65 3.15 -15.67
CA ASP A 142 2.86 2.75 -17.06
C ASP A 142 1.72 3.22 -17.97
N ILE A 143 0.47 3.06 -17.53
CA ILE A 143 -0.70 3.58 -18.27
C ILE A 143 -0.62 5.10 -18.46
N LEU A 144 -0.24 5.85 -17.42
CA LEU A 144 -0.11 7.31 -17.52
C LEU A 144 1.02 7.71 -18.46
N ILE A 145 2.12 6.96 -18.51
CA ILE A 145 3.20 7.14 -19.49
C ILE A 145 2.64 6.94 -20.90
N LYS A 146 1.95 5.82 -21.16
CA LYS A 146 1.33 5.54 -22.47
C LYS A 146 0.33 6.61 -22.88
N ILE A 147 -0.49 7.10 -21.94
CA ILE A 147 -1.43 8.21 -22.21
C ILE A 147 -0.63 9.45 -22.57
N LYS A 148 0.45 9.75 -21.86
CA LYS A 148 1.26 10.94 -22.13
C LYS A 148 1.93 10.88 -23.51
N GLU A 149 2.44 9.73 -23.93
CA GLU A 149 3.12 9.53 -25.21
C GLU A 149 2.25 9.83 -26.44
N VAL A 150 0.94 9.61 -26.33
CA VAL A 150 -0.02 9.90 -27.40
C VAL A 150 -0.54 11.34 -27.37
N LEU A 151 -0.19 12.12 -26.35
CA LEU A 151 -0.62 13.51 -26.21
C LEU A 151 0.44 14.47 -26.78
N PRO A 152 0.07 15.36 -27.72
CA PRO A 152 0.92 16.49 -28.08
C PRO A 152 1.24 17.37 -26.86
N ASP A 153 2.40 18.02 -26.83
CA ASP A 153 2.81 18.88 -25.71
C ASP A 153 1.81 19.99 -25.36
N ARG A 154 1.08 20.50 -26.37
CA ARG A 154 0.05 21.54 -26.20
C ARG A 154 -1.33 21.00 -25.84
N HIS A 155 -1.49 19.67 -25.71
CA HIS A 155 -2.76 19.08 -25.35
C HIS A 155 -3.18 19.48 -23.93
N PRO A 156 -4.43 19.88 -23.68
CA PRO A 156 -4.86 20.41 -22.38
C PRO A 156 -4.73 19.39 -21.24
N SER A 157 -4.74 18.09 -21.53
CA SER A 157 -4.52 17.02 -20.55
C SER A 157 -3.05 16.70 -20.26
N PHE A 158 -2.09 17.23 -21.02
CA PHE A 158 -0.67 16.90 -20.88
C PHE A 158 -0.13 17.28 -19.49
N GLY A 159 -0.48 18.48 -19.01
CA GLY A 159 -0.13 18.96 -17.67
C GLY A 159 -0.74 18.09 -16.58
N TYR A 160 -2.03 17.77 -16.68
CA TYR A 160 -2.75 16.91 -15.74
C TYR A 160 -2.12 15.51 -15.61
N ILE A 161 -1.78 14.88 -16.74
CA ILE A 161 -1.11 13.56 -16.73
C ILE A 161 0.30 13.65 -16.15
N THR A 162 1.03 14.73 -16.44
CA THR A 162 2.36 14.96 -15.86
C THR A 162 2.31 15.11 -14.34
N GLU A 163 1.30 15.77 -13.79
CA GLU A 163 1.11 15.87 -12.34
C GLU A 163 0.79 14.52 -11.70
N LEU A 164 -0.10 13.73 -12.31
CA LEU A 164 -0.40 12.37 -11.83
C LEU A 164 0.87 11.51 -11.80
N LEU A 165 1.68 11.54 -12.85
CA LEU A 165 2.96 10.81 -12.90
C LEU A 165 3.90 11.20 -11.77
N LYS A 166 3.96 12.48 -11.38
CA LYS A 166 4.77 12.91 -10.23
C LYS A 166 4.29 12.28 -8.92
N ILE A 167 2.97 12.21 -8.73
CA ILE A 167 2.37 11.62 -7.53
C ILE A 167 2.62 10.11 -7.48
N PHE A 168 2.48 9.40 -8.62
CA PHE A 168 2.80 7.96 -8.69
C PHE A 168 4.28 7.68 -8.41
N LYS A 169 5.19 8.50 -8.93
CA LYS A 169 6.62 8.39 -8.61
C LYS A 169 6.88 8.51 -7.12
N GLU A 170 6.25 9.48 -6.45
CA GLU A 170 6.38 9.64 -5.00
C GLU A 170 5.81 8.44 -4.22
N LEU A 171 4.67 7.90 -4.68
CA LEU A 171 4.02 6.75 -4.08
C LEU A 171 4.85 5.47 -4.20
N LEU A 172 5.65 5.36 -5.27
CA LEU A 172 6.48 4.19 -5.59
C LEU A 172 7.92 4.28 -5.07
N LEU A 173 8.32 5.37 -4.38
CA LEU A 173 9.68 5.51 -3.85
C LEU A 173 10.07 4.40 -2.86
N ASP A 174 9.11 3.97 -2.04
CA ASP A 174 9.32 2.97 -0.99
C ASP A 174 8.93 1.58 -1.52
N THR A 175 9.75 1.04 -2.44
CA THR A 175 9.49 -0.25 -3.09
C THR A 175 9.62 -1.46 -2.16
N ILE A 176 8.81 -2.48 -2.41
CA ILE A 176 8.81 -3.74 -1.65
C ILE A 176 9.99 -4.60 -2.11
N THR A 177 10.81 -5.04 -1.16
CA THR A 177 11.99 -5.89 -1.44
C THR A 177 11.64 -7.35 -1.76
N HIS A 178 10.47 -7.83 -1.33
CA HIS A 178 10.03 -9.22 -1.50
C HIS A 178 8.63 -9.27 -2.10
N GLN A 179 8.50 -9.93 -3.25
CA GLN A 179 7.25 -10.12 -3.97
C GLN A 179 7.02 -11.63 -4.15
N THR A 180 5.77 -12.06 -4.06
CA THR A 180 5.34 -13.42 -4.37
C THR A 180 5.57 -13.77 -5.85
N GLU A 181 5.73 -15.06 -6.16
CA GLU A 181 5.87 -15.54 -7.55
C GLU A 181 4.72 -15.10 -8.45
N ILE A 182 3.49 -15.05 -7.92
CA ILE A 182 2.31 -14.59 -8.66
C ILE A 182 2.48 -13.14 -9.12
N ILE A 183 2.96 -12.25 -8.24
CA ILE A 183 3.20 -10.85 -8.59
C ILE A 183 4.36 -10.75 -9.58
N GLN A 184 5.44 -11.52 -9.39
CA GLN A 184 6.55 -11.55 -10.34
C GLN A 184 6.12 -12.00 -11.74
N ASP A 185 5.29 -13.04 -11.86
CA ASP A 185 4.72 -13.52 -13.13
C ASP A 185 3.84 -12.44 -13.81
N ILE A 186 3.01 -11.73 -13.03
CA ILE A 186 2.24 -10.59 -13.56
C ILE A 186 3.18 -9.49 -14.07
N MET A 187 4.20 -9.14 -13.29
CA MET A 187 5.17 -8.11 -13.67
C MET A 187 5.98 -8.51 -14.90
N GLU A 188 6.34 -9.79 -15.05
CA GLU A 188 7.01 -10.31 -16.24
C GLU A 188 6.11 -10.20 -17.48
N ARG A 189 4.83 -10.56 -17.37
CA ARG A 189 3.86 -10.35 -18.47
C ARG A 189 3.71 -8.88 -18.84
N LEU A 190 3.70 -7.96 -17.87
CA LEU A 190 3.63 -6.52 -18.11
C LEU A 190 4.88 -5.97 -18.81
N ARG A 191 6.05 -6.60 -18.62
CA ARG A 191 7.31 -6.22 -19.29
C ARG A 191 7.42 -6.73 -20.73
N LYS A 192 6.57 -7.67 -21.15
CA LYS A 192 6.60 -8.17 -22.54
C LYS A 192 6.27 -7.04 -23.52
N PRO A 193 6.87 -7.04 -24.72
CA PRO A 193 6.58 -6.05 -25.75
C PRO A 193 5.07 -5.93 -26.01
N ASP A 194 4.61 -4.70 -26.28
CA ASP A 194 3.19 -4.39 -26.43
C ASP A 194 2.48 -5.17 -27.56
N ASP A 195 3.22 -5.75 -28.51
CA ASP A 195 2.74 -6.60 -29.61
C ASP A 195 2.50 -8.07 -29.25
N THR A 196 2.88 -8.46 -28.05
CA THR A 196 2.81 -9.85 -27.61
C THR A 196 1.61 -10.05 -26.69
N GLY A 197 0.65 -10.88 -27.14
CA GLY A 197 -0.47 -11.34 -26.31
C GLY A 197 -1.81 -10.62 -26.54
N PRO A 198 -2.83 -10.95 -25.71
CA PRO A 198 -4.18 -10.42 -25.88
C PRO A 198 -4.26 -8.92 -25.54
N ARG A 199 -4.85 -8.15 -26.46
CA ARG A 199 -5.01 -6.70 -26.36
C ARG A 199 -6.47 -6.31 -26.12
N LYS A 200 -6.66 -5.16 -25.48
CA LYS A 200 -7.96 -4.51 -25.25
C LYS A 200 -7.95 -3.09 -25.81
N SER A 201 -9.05 -2.71 -26.44
CA SER A 201 -9.30 -1.33 -26.84
C SER A 201 -10.10 -0.63 -25.74
N VAL A 202 -9.49 0.35 -25.07
CA VAL A 202 -10.04 0.98 -23.85
C VAL A 202 -9.97 2.50 -23.96
N ARG A 203 -11.02 3.18 -23.49
CA ARG A 203 -11.01 4.65 -23.39
C ARG A 203 -10.05 5.09 -22.26
N PRO A 204 -9.24 6.15 -22.44
CA PRO A 204 -8.34 6.65 -21.39
C PRO A 204 -9.04 6.92 -20.06
N LYS A 205 -10.23 7.53 -20.10
CA LYS A 205 -11.05 7.75 -18.90
C LYS A 205 -11.37 6.46 -18.15
N ALA A 206 -11.66 5.37 -18.85
CA ALA A 206 -12.01 4.09 -18.20
C ALA A 206 -10.81 3.49 -17.45
N LEU A 207 -9.58 3.73 -17.92
CA LEU A 207 -8.37 3.32 -17.20
C LEU A 207 -8.24 4.09 -15.87
N LEU A 208 -8.42 5.42 -15.90
CA LEU A 208 -8.42 6.21 -14.67
C LEU A 208 -9.63 5.94 -13.76
N ASP A 209 -10.77 5.53 -14.33
CA ASP A 209 -11.92 5.10 -13.54
C ASP A 209 -11.61 3.83 -12.75
N ASN A 210 -10.91 2.87 -13.37
CA ASN A 210 -10.43 1.68 -12.68
C ASN A 210 -9.36 2.04 -11.64
N CYS A 211 -8.40 2.91 -12.00
CA CYS A 211 -7.38 3.43 -11.09
C CYS A 211 -8.00 3.98 -9.79
N PHE A 212 -8.98 4.88 -9.92
CA PHE A 212 -9.67 5.48 -8.79
C PHE A 212 -10.44 4.45 -7.95
N ARG A 213 -11.13 3.50 -8.57
CA ARG A 213 -11.88 2.47 -7.81
C ARG A 213 -10.95 1.57 -7.01
N VAL A 214 -9.81 1.19 -7.59
CA VAL A 214 -8.80 0.38 -6.90
C VAL A 214 -8.08 1.16 -5.81
N LEU A 215 -7.85 2.47 -5.98
CA LEU A 215 -7.34 3.35 -4.93
C LEU A 215 -8.19 3.24 -3.65
N TYR A 216 -9.51 3.36 -3.77
CA TYR A 216 -10.40 3.20 -2.61
C TYR A 216 -10.31 1.81 -2.01
N ALA A 217 -10.39 0.76 -2.85
CA ALA A 217 -10.30 -0.62 -2.38
C ALA A 217 -9.01 -0.95 -1.61
N LEU A 218 -7.90 -0.24 -1.87
CA LEU A 218 -6.60 -0.49 -1.25
C LEU A 218 -6.23 0.49 -0.12
N TYR A 219 -6.85 1.67 -0.05
CA TYR A 219 -6.41 2.76 0.84
C TYR A 219 -7.53 3.41 1.67
N GLU A 220 -8.80 3.09 1.42
CA GLU A 220 -9.93 3.75 2.12
C GLU A 220 -9.81 3.65 3.64
N GLU A 221 -9.61 2.44 4.17
CA GLU A 221 -9.50 2.20 5.61
C GLU A 221 -8.23 2.80 6.23
N GLU A 222 -7.07 2.62 5.61
CA GLU A 222 -5.77 3.09 6.15
C GLU A 222 -5.67 4.62 6.15
N CYS A 223 -6.21 5.27 5.11
CA CYS A 223 -6.02 6.70 4.89
C CYS A 223 -7.26 7.56 5.14
N ASN A 224 -8.39 6.95 5.48
CA ASN A 224 -9.69 7.61 5.66
C ASN A 224 -10.05 8.45 4.43
N LEU A 225 -10.03 7.82 3.25
CA LEU A 225 -10.36 8.52 2.01
C LEU A 225 -11.85 8.89 2.01
N CYS A 226 -12.15 10.18 1.88
CA CYS A 226 -13.52 10.65 1.80
C CYS A 226 -14.06 10.48 0.37
N ASN A 227 -14.99 9.56 0.16
CA ASN A 227 -15.73 9.49 -1.11
C ASN A 227 -16.59 10.76 -1.25
N PRO A 228 -16.47 11.57 -2.32
CA PRO A 228 -17.35 12.72 -2.54
C PRO A 228 -18.84 12.36 -2.58
N SER A 229 -19.17 11.12 -2.94
CA SER A 229 -20.56 10.62 -3.00
C SER A 229 -21.23 10.54 -1.62
N SER A 230 -20.46 10.50 -0.52
CA SER A 230 -21.03 10.53 0.83
C SER A 230 -21.34 11.95 1.32
N ARG A 231 -20.87 13.01 0.64
CA ARG A 231 -21.22 14.41 0.96
C ARG A 231 -22.55 14.86 0.38
N LEU A 232 -23.02 14.24 -0.71
CA LEU A 232 -24.31 14.57 -1.32
C LEU A 232 -25.52 13.96 -0.58
N MET A 233 -25.27 13.12 0.43
CA MET A 233 -26.31 12.53 1.30
C MET A 233 -26.38 13.23 2.66
N ALA A 234 -25.60 14.29 2.88
CA ALA A 234 -25.50 15.03 4.15
C ALA A 234 -26.01 16.48 4.05
N LEU A 235 -26.77 16.80 2.99
CA LEU A 235 -27.48 18.08 2.79
C LEU A 235 -28.95 17.83 2.48
#